data_AF-A0A7V9DPD4-F1
#
_entry.id   AF-A0A7V9DPD4-F1
#
_cell.length_a   1.000
_cell.length_b   1.000
_cell.length_c   1.000
_cell.angle_alpha   90.00
_cell.angle_beta   90.00
_cell.angle_gamma   90.00
#
_symmetry.space_group_name_H-M   'P 1'
#
loop_
_entity.id
_entity.type
_entity.pdbx_description
1 polymer ?
#
loop_
_entity_poly.entity_id
_entity_poly.type
_entity_poly.pdbx_seq_one_letter_code
_entity_poly.pdbx_strand_id
1 'polypeptide(L)' 'GTNVELADGSTVVADDAYLSRSITEPGAEKVAGFDVNMPTNGLTDDEVAQIVTWIRELGPKEPGS' A
#
# COMPACT_ATOMS: atom_id res chain seq x y z
N GLY A 1 -7.97 -3.71 6.70
CA GLY A 1 -7.44 -2.48 6.12
C GLY A 1 -7.91 -1.28 6.91
N THR A 2 -7.28 -0.13 6.69
CA THR A 2 -7.67 1.18 7.23
C THR A 2 -8.12 2.09 6.10
N ASN A 3 -8.97 3.08 6.37
CA ASN A 3 -9.31 4.09 5.38
C ASN A 3 -8.13 5.04 5.17
N VAL A 4 -7.82 5.34 3.91
CA VAL A 4 -6.75 6.25 3.50
C VAL A 4 -7.35 7.32 2.58
N GLU A 5 -7.11 8.58 2.91
CA GLU A 5 -7.47 9.72 2.07
C GLU A 5 -6.40 9.93 0.99
N LEU A 6 -6.84 10.02 -0.26
CA LEU A 6 -5.97 10.25 -1.41
C LEU A 6 -5.89 11.74 -1.74
N ALA A 7 -4.86 12.13 -2.49
CA ALA A 7 -4.61 13.51 -2.89
C ALA A 7 -5.73 14.10 -3.79
N ASP A 8 -6.56 13.26 -4.40
CA ASP A 8 -7.73 13.68 -5.17
C ASP A 8 -9.00 13.89 -4.31
N GLY A 9 -8.91 13.70 -3.00
CA GLY A 9 -10.01 13.83 -2.04
C GLY A 9 -10.90 12.58 -1.92
N SER A 10 -10.59 11.50 -2.64
CA SER A 10 -11.25 10.21 -2.45
C SER A 10 -10.71 9.46 -1.23
N THR A 11 -11.43 8.43 -0.80
CA THR A 11 -11.00 7.52 0.26
C THR A 11 -11.03 6.09 -0.23
N VAL A 12 -9.96 5.35 0.03
CA VAL A 12 -9.81 3.94 -0.30
C VAL A 12 -9.52 3.13 0.95
N VAL A 13 -9.80 1.82 0.91
CA VAL A 13 -9.41 0.90 1.96
C VAL A 13 -8.01 0.39 1.65
N ALA A 14 -7.07 0.57 2.58
CA ALA A 14 -5.73 -0.01 2.50
C ALA A 14 -5.79 -1.53 2.75
N ASP A 15 -6.23 -2.26 1.73
CA ASP A 15 -6.24 -3.71 1.62
C ASP A 15 -5.13 -4.20 0.68
N ASP A 16 -5.15 -5.48 0.31
CA ASP A 16 -4.08 -6.06 -0.52
C ASP A 16 -4.07 -5.54 -1.94
N ALA A 17 -5.23 -5.20 -2.48
CA ALA A 17 -5.32 -4.65 -3.81
C ALA A 17 -4.67 -3.25 -3.82
N TYR A 18 -5.00 -2.44 -2.80
CA TYR A 18 -4.35 -1.14 -2.61
C TYR A 18 -2.84 -1.27 -2.41
N LEU A 19 -2.38 -2.19 -1.56
CA LEU A 19 -0.95 -2.37 -1.30
C LEU A 19 -0.20 -2.84 -2.55
N SER A 20 -0.74 -3.82 -3.28
CA SER A 20 -0.13 -4.31 -4.51
C SER A 20 -0.02 -3.21 -5.55
N ARG A 21 -1.10 -2.43 -5.75
CA ARG A 21 -1.13 -1.30 -6.68
C ARG A 21 -0.19 -0.17 -6.24
N SER A 22 -0.12 0.12 -4.95
CA SER A 22 0.81 1.13 -4.41
C SER A 22 2.28 0.74 -4.60
N ILE A 23 2.58 -0.56 -4.68
CA ILE A 23 3.93 -1.05 -4.96
C ILE A 23 4.23 -1.00 -6.46
N THR A 24 3.34 -1.50 -7.32
CA THR A 24 3.60 -1.59 -8.77
C THR A 24 3.40 -0.26 -9.49
N GLU A 25 2.43 0.53 -9.05
CA GLU A 25 2.00 1.81 -9.62
C GLU A 25 1.95 2.90 -8.53
N PRO A 26 3.09 3.28 -7.92
CA PRO A 26 3.10 4.15 -6.73
C PRO A 26 2.57 5.57 -6.97
N GLY A 27 2.33 5.96 -8.22
CA GLY A 27 1.69 7.22 -8.59
C GLY A 27 0.18 7.16 -8.79
N ALA A 28 -0.44 5.97 -8.78
CA ALA A 28 -1.85 5.79 -9.12
C ALA A 28 -2.80 6.24 -8.01
N GLU A 29 -2.43 6.02 -6.74
CA GLU A 29 -3.25 6.30 -5.56
C GLU A 29 -2.41 7.05 -4.52
N LYS A 30 -2.01 8.28 -4.85
CA LYS A 30 -1.18 9.09 -3.96
C LYS A 30 -1.96 9.45 -2.70
N VAL A 31 -1.40 9.13 -1.54
CA VAL A 31 -1.94 9.53 -0.24
C VAL A 31 -1.92 11.05 -0.13
N ALA A 32 -2.96 11.64 0.46
CA ALA A 32 -3.03 13.07 0.72
C ALA A 32 -1.81 13.54 1.53
N GLY A 33 -1.17 14.62 1.07
CA GLY A 33 0.05 15.17 1.68
C GLY A 33 1.37 14.50 1.27
N PHE A 34 1.34 13.49 0.39
CA PHE A 34 2.54 12.86 -0.18
C PHE A 34 2.73 13.26 -1.65
N ASP A 35 3.36 14.41 -1.89
CA ASP A 35 3.61 14.96 -3.23
C ASP A 35 4.84 14.36 -3.93
N VAL A 36 5.56 13.44 -3.27
CA VAL A 36 6.76 12.82 -3.81
C VAL A 36 6.39 11.88 -4.96
N ASN A 37 6.99 12.10 -6.12
CA ASN A 37 6.85 11.17 -7.23
C ASN A 37 7.78 9.98 -7.01
N MET A 38 7.24 8.90 -6.45
CA MET A 38 7.96 7.64 -6.23
C MET A 38 8.28 6.98 -7.58
N PRO A 39 9.54 6.55 -7.81
CA PRO A 39 9.88 5.78 -8.99
C PRO A 39 9.22 4.40 -8.93
N THR A 40 8.91 3.83 -10.10
CA THR A 40 8.49 2.43 -10.21
C THR A 40 9.64 1.50 -9.82
N ASN A 41 9.32 0.36 -9.21
CA ASN A 41 10.29 -0.71 -9.00
C ASN A 41 10.27 -1.70 -10.18
N GLY A 42 11.17 -2.68 -10.15
CA GLY A 42 11.24 -3.78 -11.12
C GLY A 42 10.90 -5.13 -10.49
N LEU A 43 10.00 -5.15 -9.49
CA LEU A 43 9.61 -6.37 -8.79
C LEU A 43 8.70 -7.23 -9.67
N THR A 44 8.84 -8.53 -9.52
CA THR A 44 7.93 -9.52 -10.06
C THR A 44 6.65 -9.64 -9.22
N ASP A 45 5.58 -10.19 -9.80
CA ASP A 45 4.31 -10.39 -9.08
C ASP A 45 4.49 -11.23 -7.80
N ASP A 46 5.36 -12.25 -7.83
CA ASP A 46 5.67 -13.10 -6.69
C ASP A 46 6.39 -12.32 -5.56
N GLU A 47 7.27 -11.38 -5.92
CA GLU A 47 7.95 -10.52 -4.95
C GLU A 47 6.97 -9.49 -4.34
N VAL A 48 6.08 -8.92 -5.15
CA VAL A 48 5.01 -8.04 -4.66
C VAL A 48 4.12 -8.79 -3.66
N ALA A 49 3.70 -10.02 -3.98
CA ALA A 49 2.88 -10.84 -3.08
C ALA A 49 3.58 -11.14 -1.75
N GLN A 50 4.90 -11.40 -1.77
CA GLN A 50 5.70 -11.60 -0.55
C GLN A 50 5.76 -10.33 0.30
N ILE A 51 5.95 -9.16 -0.31
CA ILE A 51 5.98 -7.88 0.41
C ILE A 51 4.62 -7.58 1.03
N VAL A 52 3.52 -7.78 0.30
CA VAL A 52 2.16 -7.57 0.81
C VAL A 52 1.90 -8.48 2.02
N THR A 53 2.32 -9.75 1.93
CA THR A 53 2.23 -10.71 3.06
C THR A 53 3.02 -10.21 4.26
N TRP A 54 4.26 -9.77 4.06
CA TRP A 54 5.09 -9.24 5.13
C TRP A 54 4.50 -7.97 5.77
N ILE A 55 3.96 -7.04 4.98
CA ILE A 55 3.29 -5.82 5.49
C ILE A 55 2.10 -6.18 6.39
N ARG A 56 1.34 -7.24 6.05
CA ARG A 56 0.25 -7.72 6.90
C ARG A 56 0.74 -8.23 8.25
N GLU A 57 1.85 -8.96 8.26
CA GLU A 57 2.45 -9.48 9.49
C GLU A 57 2.99 -8.38 10.41
N LEU A 58 3.37 -7.23 9.84
CA LEU A 58 3.79 -6.04 10.60
C LEU A 58 2.63 -5.24 11.21
N GLY A 59 1.38 -5.50 10.80
CA GLY A 59 0.21 -4.85 11.36
C GLY A 59 0.10 -5.07 12.87
N PRO A 60 -0.78 -4.32 13.58
CA PRO A 60 -0.93 -4.44 15.03
C PRO A 60 -1.10 -5.91 15.42
N LYS A 61 -0.11 -6.47 16.11
CA LYS A 61 -0.26 -7.75 16.78
C LYS A 61 -1.26 -7.50 17.91
N GLU A 62 -2.46 -8.08 17.78
CA GLU A 62 -3.46 -8.07 18.86
C GLU A 62 -2.74 -8.33 20.20
N PRO A 63 -2.99 -7.54 21.26
CA PRO A 63 -2.33 -7.76 22.54
C PRO A 63 -2.79 -9.12 23.08
N GLY A 64 -1.94 -10.15 22.93
CA GLY A 64 -2.20 -11.51 23.41
C GLY A 64 -1.92 -12.67 22.43
N SER A 65 -1.08 -12.49 21.41
CA SER A 65 -0.52 -13.62 20.62
C SER A 65 0.99 -13.70 20.71
#